data_AF-A0A6G1S8S2-F1
#
_entry.id   AF-A0A6G1S8S2-F1
#
_cell.length_a   1.000
_cell.length_b   1.000
_cell.length_c   1.000
_cell.angle_alpha   90.00
_cell.angle_beta   90.00
_cell.angle_gamma   90.00
#
_symmetry.space_group_name_H-M   'P 1'
#
loop_
_entity.id
_entity.type
_entity.pdbx_description
1 polymer ?
#
loop_
_entity_poly.entity_id
_entity_poly.type
_entity_poly.pdbx_seq_one_letter_code
_entity_poly.pdbx_strand_id
1 'polypeptide(L)'
;DPFTELFILLCILINTLFMALDNDDVDEQMRRLFEQGNYFFTATFVVEAVMKIIALSPKFYFREGFNVFDAIIVGLSLLELGLEGVYGLSVLRTFRLLRVFRLARSWPTMNVLISICGHAISDLG
;
A
#
# COMPACT_ATOMS: atom_id res chain seq x y z
N ASP A 1 -4.24 4.34 13.71
CA ASP A 1 -2.97 4.48 14.46
C ASP A 1 -1.80 3.97 13.64
N PRO A 2 -0.62 4.62 13.71
CA PRO A 2 0.58 4.24 12.94
C PRO A 2 1.05 2.80 13.22
N PHE A 3 0.77 2.25 14.40
CA PHE A 3 1.09 0.86 14.75
C PHE A 3 0.27 -0.15 13.95
N THR A 4 -1.01 0.12 13.70
CA THR A 4 -1.88 -0.75 12.91
C THR A 4 -1.42 -0.80 11.45
N GLU A 5 -1.06 0.35 10.88
CA GLU A 5 -0.54 0.42 9.51
C GLU A 5 0.79 -0.31 9.37
N LEU A 6 1.70 -0.14 10.34
CA LEU A 6 2.99 -0.84 10.38
C LEU A 6 2.80 -2.36 10.47
N PHE A 7 1.88 -2.83 11.32
CA PHE A 7 1.59 -4.26 11.46
C PHE A 7 1.10 -4.88 10.14
N ILE A 8 0.15 -4.22 9.49
CA ILE A 8 -0.42 -4.69 8.21
C ILE A 8 0.66 -4.75 7.13
N LEU A 9 1.51 -3.73 7.08
CA LEU A 9 2.61 -3.65 6.13
C LEU A 9 3.67 -4.71 6.37
N LEU A 10 4.01 -4.99 7.63
CA LEU A 10 4.89 -6.10 7.97
C LEU A 10 4.28 -7.43 7.55
N CYS A 11 2.97 -7.65 7.77
CA CYS A 11 2.29 -8.86 7.30
C CYS A 11 2.38 -9.02 5.78
N ILE A 12 2.17 -7.95 5.02
CA ILE A 12 2.25 -7.97 3.55
C ILE A 12 3.69 -8.20 3.07
N LEU A 13 4.69 -7.55 3.69
CA LEU A 13 6.10 -7.76 3.39
C LEU A 13 6.52 -9.20 3.67
N ILE A 14 6.14 -9.75 4.82
CA ILE A 14 6.43 -11.15 5.19
C ILE A 14 5.76 -12.09 4.18
N ASN A 15 4.48 -11.90 3.87
CA ASN A 15 3.76 -12.70 2.88
C ASN A 15 4.42 -12.64 1.49
N THR A 16 4.90 -11.47 1.08
CA THR A 16 5.59 -11.28 -0.22
C THR A 16 6.98 -11.90 -0.20
N LEU A 17 7.71 -11.79 0.91
CA LEU A 17 9.03 -12.38 1.09
C LEU A 17 8.95 -13.91 1.08
N PHE A 18 7.98 -14.51 1.77
CA PHE A 18 7.72 -15.95 1.69
C PHE A 18 7.37 -16.38 0.26
N MET A 19 6.51 -15.63 -0.45
CA MET A 19 6.23 -15.91 -1.87
C MET A 19 7.45 -15.74 -2.80
N ALA A 20 8.40 -14.87 -2.45
CA ALA A 20 9.61 -14.63 -3.24
C ALA A 20 10.73 -15.64 -2.92
N LEU A 21 10.76 -16.17 -1.70
CA LEU A 21 11.75 -17.14 -1.24
C LEU A 21 11.37 -18.58 -1.58
N ASP A 22 10.09 -18.89 -1.81
CA ASP A 22 9.67 -20.28 -1.89
C ASP A 22 9.73 -20.89 -3.30
N ASN A 23 10.70 -21.79 -3.45
CA ASN A 23 10.48 -23.09 -4.07
C ASN A 23 10.08 -24.05 -2.92
N ASP A 24 8.78 -24.39 -2.83
CA ASP A 24 8.19 -25.64 -2.28
C ASP A 24 7.95 -25.93 -0.76
N ASP A 25 8.19 -25.06 0.23
CA ASP A 25 8.04 -25.44 1.67
C ASP A 25 7.22 -24.49 2.58
N VAL A 26 6.38 -23.58 2.06
CA VAL A 26 5.44 -22.85 2.93
C VAL A 26 4.17 -23.69 3.22
N ASP A 27 3.89 -23.90 4.51
CA ASP A 27 2.67 -24.58 4.98
C ASP A 27 1.39 -23.93 4.42
N GLU A 28 0.58 -24.71 3.72
CA GLU A 28 -0.63 -24.28 3.00
C GLU A 28 -1.63 -23.57 3.94
N GLN A 29 -1.67 -23.93 5.23
CA GLN A 29 -2.53 -23.26 6.20
C GLN A 29 -2.08 -21.83 6.48
N MET A 30 -0.77 -21.61 6.57
CA MET A 30 -0.18 -20.31 6.85
C MET A 30 -0.37 -19.37 5.65
N ARG A 31 -0.26 -19.90 4.43
CA ARG A 31 -0.52 -19.14 3.19
C ARG A 31 -1.97 -18.63 3.13
N ARG A 32 -2.95 -19.49 3.43
CA ARG A 32 -4.38 -19.11 3.47
C ARG A 32 -4.67 -18.07 4.55
N LEU A 33 -4.05 -18.18 5.71
CA LEU A 33 -4.16 -17.18 6.79
C LEU A 33 -3.64 -15.81 6.33
N PHE A 34 -2.50 -15.75 5.65
CA PHE A 34 -1.97 -14.49 5.13
C PHE A 34 -2.84 -13.91 4.00
N GLU A 35 -3.37 -14.73 3.11
CA GLU A 35 -4.28 -14.29 2.03
C GLU A 35 -5.60 -13.72 2.60
N GLN A 36 -6.23 -14.43 3.54
CA GLN A 36 -7.42 -13.93 4.24
C GLN A 36 -7.15 -12.63 5.01
N GLY A 37 -6.00 -12.55 5.69
CA GLY A 37 -5.56 -11.33 6.36
C GLY A 37 -5.40 -10.16 5.38
N ASN A 38 -4.77 -10.40 4.23
CA ASN A 38 -4.56 -9.37 3.20
C ASN A 38 -5.89 -8.83 2.65
N TYR A 39 -6.87 -9.71 2.44
CA TYR A 39 -8.22 -9.31 2.03
C TYR A 39 -8.89 -8.42 3.09
N PHE A 40 -8.86 -8.83 4.36
CA PHE A 40 -9.45 -8.09 5.47
C PHE A 40 -8.82 -6.69 5.64
N PHE A 41 -7.49 -6.61 5.56
CA PHE A 41 -6.78 -5.33 5.65
C PHE A 41 -7.05 -4.43 4.45
N THR A 42 -7.09 -4.99 3.24
CA THR A 42 -7.42 -4.22 2.04
C THR A 42 -8.84 -3.64 2.16
N ALA A 43 -9.82 -4.44 2.61
CA ALA A 43 -11.19 -3.96 2.84
C ALA A 43 -11.25 -2.83 3.87
N THR A 44 -10.51 -2.94 4.97
CA THR A 44 -10.41 -1.90 6.01
C THR A 44 -9.88 -0.58 5.43
N PHE A 45 -8.83 -0.65 4.60
CA PHE A 45 -8.26 0.54 3.97
C PHE A 45 -9.15 1.16 2.89
N VAL A 46 -9.89 0.33 2.15
CA VAL A 46 -10.90 0.82 1.20
C VAL A 46 -11.95 1.63 1.96
N VAL A 47 -12.45 1.10 3.08
CA VAL A 47 -13.43 1.80 3.91
C VAL A 47 -12.86 3.13 4.45
N GLU A 48 -11.62 3.12 4.93
CA GLU A 48 -10.95 4.34 5.41
C GLU A 48 -10.78 5.40 4.31
N ALA A 49 -10.35 5.00 3.11
CA ALA A 49 -10.20 5.90 1.97
C ALA A 49 -11.55 6.48 1.52
N VAL A 50 -12.60 5.65 1.46
CA VAL A 50 -13.96 6.10 1.15
C VAL A 50 -14.47 7.08 2.21
N MET A 51 -14.27 6.80 3.50
CA MET A 51 -14.63 7.75 4.57
C MET A 51 -13.87 9.07 4.42
N LYS A 52 -12.57 9.05 4.12
CA LYS A 52 -11.78 10.27 3.89
C LYS A 52 -12.29 11.07 2.69
N ILE A 53 -12.69 10.42 1.59
CA ILE A 53 -13.24 11.11 0.41
C ILE A 53 -14.62 11.72 0.69
N ILE A 54 -15.42 11.10 1.55
CA ILE A 54 -16.71 11.66 1.96
C ILE A 54 -16.51 12.82 2.95
N ALA A 55 -15.57 12.69 3.89
CA ALA A 55 -15.28 13.70 4.90
C ALA A 55 -14.54 14.92 4.31
N LEU A 56 -13.57 14.69 3.43
CA LEU A 56 -12.89 15.73 2.66
C LEU A 56 -13.50 15.78 1.27
N SER A 57 -14.30 16.81 0.99
CA SER A 57 -14.80 17.09 -0.36
C SER A 57 -13.75 16.77 -1.43
N PRO A 58 -14.08 16.07 -2.53
CA PRO A 58 -13.10 15.50 -3.46
C PRO A 58 -12.11 16.55 -4.01
N LYS A 59 -12.53 17.80 -4.16
CA LYS A 59 -11.64 18.92 -4.55
C LYS A 59 -10.49 19.18 -3.56
N PHE A 60 -10.71 18.99 -2.26
CA PHE A 60 -9.66 19.12 -1.24
C PHE A 60 -8.83 17.86 -1.11
N TYR A 61 -9.45 16.68 -1.29
CA TYR A 61 -8.75 15.40 -1.28
C TYR A 61 -7.65 15.34 -2.37
N PHE A 62 -7.95 15.83 -3.58
CA PHE A 62 -6.99 15.85 -4.69
C PHE A 62 -5.92 16.96 -4.61
N ARG A 63 -6.03 17.93 -3.68
CA ARG A 63 -4.97 18.93 -3.48
C ARG A 63 -3.82 18.42 -2.62
N GLU A 64 -4.07 17.43 -1.77
CA GLU A 64 -3.05 16.85 -0.91
C GLU A 64 -2.44 15.62 -1.60
N GLY A 65 -1.20 15.74 -2.08
CA GLY A 65 -0.53 14.70 -2.86
C GLY A 65 -0.47 13.35 -2.13
N PHE A 66 -0.34 13.36 -0.80
CA PHE A 66 -0.37 12.15 0.02
C PHE A 66 -1.73 11.44 0.05
N ASN A 67 -2.84 12.18 -0.05
CA ASN A 67 -4.17 11.58 -0.11
C ASN A 67 -4.41 10.96 -1.49
N VAL A 68 -3.97 11.62 -2.56
CA VAL A 68 -4.01 11.05 -3.92
C VAL A 68 -3.21 9.76 -4.01
N PHE A 69 -2.02 9.74 -3.41
CA PHE A 69 -1.18 8.55 -3.37
C PHE A 69 -1.84 7.38 -2.60
N ASP A 70 -2.46 7.68 -1.46
CA ASP A 70 -3.23 6.69 -0.68
C ASP A 70 -4.39 6.09 -1.51
N ALA A 71 -5.16 6.94 -2.21
CA ALA A 71 -6.22 6.49 -3.11
C ALA A 71 -5.71 5.61 -4.27
N ILE A 72 -4.55 5.94 -4.85
CA ILE A 72 -3.92 5.11 -5.90
C ILE A 72 -3.57 3.73 -5.34
N ILE A 73 -2.96 3.66 -4.15
CA ILE A 73 -2.59 2.38 -3.52
C ILE A 73 -3.84 1.54 -3.25
N VAL A 74 -4.91 2.15 -2.74
CA VAL A 74 -6.19 1.47 -2.49
C VAL A 74 -6.82 0.97 -3.81
N GLY A 75 -6.81 1.80 -4.86
CA GLY A 75 -7.33 1.43 -6.18
C GLY A 75 -6.54 0.28 -6.83
N LEU A 76 -5.21 0.32 -6.77
CA LEU A 76 -4.35 -0.77 -7.24
C LEU A 76 -4.58 -2.06 -6.46
N SER A 77 -4.83 -1.96 -5.15
CA SER A 77 -5.12 -3.10 -4.29
C SER A 77 -6.46 -3.76 -4.62
N LEU A 78 -7.49 -2.97 -4.94
CA LEU A 78 -8.77 -3.48 -5.43
C LEU A 78 -8.65 -4.14 -6.80
N LEU A 79 -7.86 -3.54 -7.69
CA LEU A 79 -7.59 -4.06 -9.02
C LEU A 79 -6.81 -5.38 -8.95
N GLU A 80 -5.87 -5.51 -8.02
CA GLU A 80 -5.18 -6.77 -7.72
C GLU A 80 -6.15 -7.87 -7.28
N LEU A 81 -7.01 -7.59 -6.29
CA LEU A 81 -8.00 -8.56 -5.82
C LEU A 81 -9.02 -8.94 -6.91
N GLY A 82 -9.45 -7.98 -7.72
CA GLY A 82 -10.41 -8.21 -8.81
C GLY A 82 -9.83 -8.99 -10.00
N LEU A 83 -8.50 -9.00 -10.15
CA LEU A 83 -7.78 -9.70 -11.22
C LEU A 83 -7.01 -10.93 -10.71
N GLU A 84 -7.22 -11.32 -9.44
CA GLU A 84 -6.66 -12.52 -8.83
C GLU A 84 -7.21 -13.76 -9.55
N GLY A 85 -6.42 -14.31 -10.48
CA GLY A 85 -6.81 -15.42 -11.34
C GLY A 85 -6.52 -15.23 -12.83
N VAL A 86 -6.17 -14.02 -13.27
CA VAL A 86 -5.72 -13.77 -14.65
C VAL A 86 -4.24 -14.13 -14.78
N TYR A 87 -3.94 -15.18 -15.55
CA TYR A 87 -2.58 -15.58 -15.90
C TYR A 87 -1.86 -14.43 -16.63
N GLY A 88 -0.70 -14.01 -16.10
CA GLY A 88 0.15 -12.95 -16.71
C GLY A 88 0.36 -11.70 -15.85
N LEU A 89 -0.35 -11.57 -14.73
CA LEU A 89 -0.30 -10.37 -13.89
C LEU A 89 0.59 -10.50 -12.65
N SER A 90 1.73 -11.19 -12.76
CA SER A 90 2.73 -11.25 -11.67
C SER A 90 3.21 -9.86 -11.23
N VAL A 91 3.13 -8.85 -12.10
CA VAL A 91 3.45 -7.45 -11.75
C VAL A 91 2.51 -6.85 -10.69
N LEU A 92 1.25 -7.30 -10.62
CA LEU A 92 0.31 -6.83 -9.59
C LEU A 92 0.78 -7.21 -8.19
N ARG A 93 1.45 -8.36 -8.08
CA ARG A 93 2.08 -8.82 -6.83
C ARG A 93 3.16 -7.83 -6.35
N THR A 94 3.88 -7.21 -7.27
CA THR A 94 4.88 -6.17 -6.98
C THR A 94 4.23 -4.87 -6.51
N PHE A 95 3.00 -4.54 -6.94
CA PHE A 95 2.29 -3.35 -6.45
C PHE A 95 1.95 -3.41 -4.95
N ARG A 96 1.93 -4.59 -4.33
CA ARG A 96 1.86 -4.72 -2.86
C ARG A 96 2.99 -3.97 -2.16
N LEU A 97 4.17 -3.89 -2.77
CA LEU A 97 5.31 -3.15 -2.23
C LEU A 97 5.05 -1.64 -2.21
N LEU A 98 4.17 -1.11 -3.08
CA LEU A 98 3.78 0.31 -3.01
C LEU A 98 3.10 0.64 -1.68
N ARG A 99 2.45 -0.33 -1.03
CA ARG A 99 1.88 -0.13 0.31
C ARG A 99 2.97 0.21 1.34
N VAL A 100 4.24 -0.14 1.12
CA VAL A 100 5.35 0.24 2.00
C VAL A 100 5.50 1.75 2.11
N PHE A 101 5.21 2.46 1.03
CA PHE A 101 5.26 3.92 0.99
C PHE A 101 4.14 4.56 1.82
N ARG A 102 3.16 3.82 2.35
CA ARG A 102 2.24 4.40 3.33
C ARG A 102 2.95 4.76 4.65
N LEU A 103 4.00 4.02 5.04
CA LEU A 103 4.82 4.40 6.20
C LEU A 103 5.50 5.76 6.01
N ALA A 104 5.83 6.11 4.77
CA ALA A 104 6.38 7.41 4.45
C ALA A 104 5.49 8.57 4.89
N ARG A 105 4.18 8.42 4.70
CA ARG A 105 3.17 9.42 5.07
C ARG A 105 3.10 9.60 6.59
N SER A 106 3.27 8.51 7.32
CA SER A 106 3.22 8.48 8.80
C SER A 106 4.53 8.95 9.44
N TRP A 107 5.61 9.11 8.65
CA TRP A 107 6.90 9.62 9.09
C TRP A 107 7.07 11.09 8.66
N PRO A 108 6.81 12.08 9.54
CA PRO A 108 6.97 13.50 9.19
C PRO A 108 8.39 13.83 8.68
N THR A 109 9.40 13.07 9.11
CA THR A 109 10.79 13.16 8.62
C THR A 109 10.94 12.83 7.13
N MET A 110 10.11 11.95 6.58
CA MET A 110 10.15 11.61 5.15
C MET A 110 9.59 12.74 4.27
N ASN A 111 8.58 13.47 4.75
CA ASN A 111 8.07 14.66 4.07
C ASN A 111 9.14 15.75 3.99
N VAL A 112 9.93 15.90 5.04
CA VAL A 112 11.07 16.83 5.08
C VAL A 112 12.18 16.40 4.12
N LEU A 113 12.52 15.11 4.05
CA LEU A 113 13.49 14.60 3.09
C LEU A 113 13.04 14.82 1.64
N ILE A 114 11.78 14.53 1.32
CA ILE A 114 11.22 14.75 -0.02
C ILE A 114 11.20 16.24 -0.36
N SER A 115 10.87 17.13 0.58
CA SER A 115 10.95 18.57 0.32
C SER A 115 12.38 19.03 0.06
N ILE A 116 13.36 18.53 0.83
CA ILE A 116 14.77 18.86 0.64
C ILE A 116 15.26 18.38 -0.73
N CYS A 117 14.94 17.15 -1.13
CA CYS A 117 15.27 16.66 -2.48
C CYS A 117 14.61 17.48 -3.59
N GLY A 118 13.33 17.86 -3.41
CA GLY A 118 12.62 18.72 -4.36
C GLY A 118 13.25 20.10 -4.51
N HIS A 119 13.66 20.72 -3.39
CA HIS A 119 14.38 21.99 -3.41
C HIS A 119 15.76 21.85 -4.08
N ALA A 120 16.51 20.79 -3.79
CA ALA A 120 17.81 20.57 -4.43
C ALA A 120 17.71 20.38 -5.95
N ILE A 121 16.68 19.69 -6.44
CA ILE A 121 16.43 19.51 -7.88
C ILE A 121 16.01 20.83 -8.53
N SER A 122 15.20 21.64 -7.84
CA SER A 122 14.81 22.98 -8.30
C SER A 122 15.94 24.00 -8.30
N ASP A 123 16.94 23.85 -7.42
CA ASP A 123 18.13 24.71 -7.37
C ASP A 123 19.19 24.31 -8.40
N LEU A 124 19.10 23.10 -8.96
CA LEU A 124 20.04 22.54 -9.94
C LEU A 124 19.57 22.69 -11.41
N GLY A 125 18.29 22.96 -11.65
CA GLY A 125 17.69 23.15 -12.98
C GLY A 125 17.39 24.60 -13.30
#